data_AF-A0A6S4UNZ7-F1
#
_entry.id   AF-A0A6S4UNZ7-F1
#
_cell.length_a   1.000
_cell.length_b   1.000
_cell.length_c   1.000
_cell.angle_alpha   90.00
_cell.angle_beta   90.00
_cell.angle_gamma   90.00
#
_symmetry.space_group_name_H-M   'P 1'
#
loop_
_entity.id
_entity.type
_entity.pdbx_description
1 polymer ?
#
loop_
_entity_poly.entity_id
_entity_poly.type
_entity_poly.pdbx_seq_one_letter_code
_entity_poly.pdbx_strand_id
1 'polypeptide(L)'
;MFKKILIEFKKDDVSIKFYKIGFLVFFIGVCFIFLAGSDLFLKMLYISLILIEAGFFIWFYKFFKNNFKFWYLRYLKSFWLFFNLATLWVANVYASLVVNASLGLPSSDFIYTVSFFTFICYMPASFFVAAIFGLFCSVVLVFGYLLSPVLNSILKKELSKRYFIFPIVGFLVTVSLVEWGQGKIMSFYFYKSPKYVRAIAYKADYQYIPEYLKEFPKVSKSMKIKLHENGVYSTLIETETGYDLKVDRIE
;
A
#
# COMPACT_ATOMS: atom_id res chain seq x y z
N MET A 1 26.48 9.15 32.95
CA MET A 1 26.31 8.60 31.57
C MET A 1 24.96 8.98 30.96
N PHE A 2 23.83 8.69 31.61
CA PHE A 2 22.47 8.93 31.07
C PHE A 2 22.16 10.40 30.72
N LYS A 3 22.55 11.35 31.59
CA LYS A 3 22.35 12.80 31.37
C LYS A 3 23.03 13.31 30.09
N LYS A 4 24.20 12.77 29.75
CA LYS A 4 24.96 13.13 28.53
C LYS A 4 24.25 12.63 27.28
N ILE A 5 23.76 11.38 27.30
CA ILE A 5 22.98 10.77 26.21
C ILE A 5 21.69 11.58 25.95
N LEU A 6 21.00 12.01 27.00
CA LEU A 6 19.75 12.75 26.88
C LEU A 6 19.95 14.17 26.32
N ILE A 7 21.07 14.82 26.66
CA ILE A 7 21.47 16.11 26.08
C ILE A 7 21.85 15.95 24.60
N GLU A 8 22.60 14.90 24.24
CA GLU A 8 22.91 14.60 22.83
C GLU A 8 21.64 14.32 22.03
N PHE A 9 20.72 13.50 22.58
CA PHE A 9 19.44 13.20 21.94
C PHE A 9 18.60 14.45 21.68
N LYS A 10 18.55 15.41 22.62
CA LYS A 10 17.82 16.67 22.40
C LYS A 10 18.38 17.48 21.22
N LYS A 11 19.69 17.45 21.00
CA LYS A 11 20.40 18.17 19.93
C LYS A 11 20.31 17.49 18.56
N ASP A 12 19.98 16.19 18.52
CA ASP A 12 19.88 15.46 17.26
C ASP A 12 18.76 15.96 16.35
N ASP A 13 18.97 15.77 15.04
CA ASP A 13 17.92 15.99 14.03
C ASP A 13 16.71 15.09 14.31
N VAL A 14 15.51 15.58 13.98
CA VAL A 14 14.25 14.82 14.10
C VAL A 14 14.35 13.43 13.48
N SER A 15 14.95 13.29 12.30
CA SER A 15 15.14 11.98 11.65
C SER A 15 15.97 11.03 12.53
N ILE A 16 17.08 11.51 13.07
CA ILE A 16 17.98 10.72 13.93
C ILE A 16 17.25 10.30 15.22
N LYS A 17 16.38 11.16 15.76
CA LYS A 17 15.54 10.82 16.92
C LYS A 17 14.61 9.65 16.61
N PHE A 18 13.94 9.67 15.46
CA PHE A 18 13.08 8.57 15.01
C PHE A 18 13.84 7.26 14.88
N TYR A 19 15.02 7.27 14.26
CA TYR A 19 15.87 6.07 14.18
C TYR A 19 16.25 5.55 15.57
N LYS A 20 16.75 6.41 16.46
CA LYS A 20 17.17 6.01 17.81
C LYS A 20 16.01 5.41 18.62
N ILE A 21 14.83 6.02 18.56
CA ILE A 21 13.62 5.47 19.23
C ILE A 21 13.22 4.14 18.56
N GLY A 22 13.22 4.06 17.23
CA GLY A 22 12.90 2.84 16.49
C GLY A 22 13.79 1.67 16.88
N PHE A 23 15.12 1.88 16.92
CA PHE A 23 16.07 0.87 17.38
C PHE A 23 15.87 0.51 18.85
N LEU A 24 15.62 1.50 19.73
CA LEU A 24 15.34 1.23 21.14
C LEU A 24 14.11 0.32 21.30
N VAL A 25 13.02 0.62 20.58
CA VAL A 25 11.79 -0.21 20.58
C VAL A 25 12.09 -1.61 20.04
N PHE A 26 12.91 -1.74 19.00
CA PHE A 26 13.34 -3.05 18.49
C PHE A 26 14.06 -3.87 19.56
N PHE A 27 15.09 -3.30 20.20
CA PHE A 27 15.86 -4.00 21.23
C PHE A 27 15.01 -4.37 22.45
N ILE A 28 14.10 -3.49 22.88
CA ILE A 28 13.15 -3.82 23.93
C ILE A 28 12.26 -5.00 23.49
N GLY A 29 11.77 -4.97 22.25
CA GLY A 29 11.01 -6.07 21.66
C GLY A 29 11.77 -7.39 21.67
N VAL A 30 13.06 -7.38 21.32
CA VAL A 30 13.92 -8.58 21.36
C VAL A 30 14.00 -9.16 22.76
N CYS A 31 14.10 -8.33 23.81
CA CYS A 31 14.05 -8.81 25.19
C CYS A 31 12.74 -9.54 25.53
N PHE A 32 11.62 -9.12 24.93
CA PHE A 32 10.31 -9.75 25.14
C PHE A 32 10.14 -11.09 24.42
N ILE A 33 10.95 -11.40 23.40
CA ILE A 33 10.97 -12.75 22.78
C ILE A 33 11.21 -13.81 23.86
N PHE A 34 12.08 -13.50 24.82
CA PHE A 34 12.47 -14.43 25.88
C PHE A 34 11.49 -14.44 27.07
N LEU A 35 10.57 -13.47 27.18
CA LEU A 35 9.77 -13.23 28.40
C LEU A 35 8.24 -13.31 28.22
N ALA A 36 7.70 -12.89 27.07
CA ALA A 36 6.25 -12.63 26.93
C ALA A 36 5.63 -13.22 25.64
N GLY A 37 6.38 -14.00 24.87
CA GLY A 37 5.91 -14.66 23.65
C GLY A 37 6.02 -13.81 22.38
N SER A 38 5.83 -14.47 21.22
CA SER A 38 6.12 -13.92 19.90
C SER A 38 5.16 -12.81 19.43
N ASP A 39 3.92 -12.75 19.94
CA ASP A 39 2.92 -11.74 19.52
C ASP A 39 3.29 -10.31 19.96
N LEU A 40 3.76 -10.15 21.20
CA LEU A 40 4.21 -8.84 21.69
C LEU A 40 5.44 -8.35 20.93
N PHE A 41 6.39 -9.26 20.65
CA PHE A 41 7.55 -8.95 19.81
C PHE A 41 7.12 -8.47 18.43
N LEU A 42 6.18 -9.15 17.77
CA LEU A 42 5.68 -8.74 16.46
C LEU A 42 5.08 -7.33 16.48
N LYS A 43 4.27 -7.01 17.50
CA LYS A 43 3.70 -5.65 17.66
C LYS A 43 4.79 -4.59 17.81
N MET A 44 5.80 -4.86 18.64
CA MET A 44 6.94 -3.94 18.84
C MET A 44 7.81 -3.83 17.59
N LEU A 45 7.99 -4.91 16.85
CA LEU A 45 8.67 -4.92 15.56
C LEU A 45 7.96 -4.00 14.56
N TYR A 46 6.64 -4.07 14.43
CA TYR A 46 5.89 -3.15 13.56
C TYR A 46 6.07 -1.68 13.96
N ILE A 47 5.98 -1.37 15.25
CA ILE A 47 6.19 0.00 15.75
C ILE A 47 7.60 0.47 15.41
N SER A 48 8.61 -0.39 15.62
CA SER A 48 9.99 -0.08 15.28
C SER A 48 10.18 0.21 13.80
N LEU A 49 9.64 -0.65 12.92
CA LEU A 49 9.72 -0.48 11.47
C LEU A 49 9.07 0.83 11.03
N ILE A 50 7.89 1.17 11.56
CA ILE A 50 7.20 2.45 11.28
C ILE A 50 8.06 3.65 11.71
N LEU A 51 8.71 3.58 12.87
CA LEU A 51 9.56 4.66 13.36
C LEU A 51 10.83 4.82 12.51
N ILE A 52 11.44 3.72 12.08
CA ILE A 52 12.62 3.73 11.19
C ILE A 52 12.24 4.33 9.83
N GLU A 53 11.10 3.92 9.26
CA GLU A 53 10.55 4.49 8.02
C GLU A 53 10.28 5.99 8.13
N ALA A 54 9.62 6.42 9.21
CA ALA A 54 9.40 7.85 9.46
C ALA A 54 10.72 8.62 9.52
N GLY A 55 11.74 8.05 10.18
CA GLY A 55 13.11 8.58 10.21
C GLY A 55 13.70 8.71 8.80
N PHE A 56 13.51 7.69 7.96
CA PHE A 56 13.97 7.67 6.57
C PHE A 56 13.31 8.75 5.73
N PHE A 57 11.98 8.83 5.69
CA PHE A 57 11.27 9.84 4.91
C PHE A 57 11.61 11.27 5.36
N ILE A 58 11.78 11.52 6.65
CA ILE A 58 12.18 12.84 7.15
C ILE A 58 13.59 13.21 6.70
N TRP A 59 14.54 12.26 6.78
CA TRP A 59 15.90 12.48 6.27
C TRP A 59 15.88 12.72 4.77
N PHE A 60 15.18 11.87 4.04
CA PHE A 60 15.07 11.89 2.58
C PHE A 60 14.49 13.22 2.09
N TYR A 61 13.40 13.67 2.70
CA TYR A 61 12.81 14.98 2.42
C TYR A 61 13.80 16.13 2.65
N LYS A 62 14.49 16.14 3.80
CA LYS A 62 15.50 17.17 4.12
C LYS A 62 16.67 17.12 3.14
N PHE A 63 17.12 15.94 2.77
CA PHE A 63 18.19 15.73 1.81
C PHE A 63 17.83 16.35 0.45
N PHE A 64 16.65 16.04 -0.08
CA PHE A 64 16.19 16.60 -1.35
C PHE A 64 15.96 18.12 -1.28
N LYS A 65 15.27 18.58 -0.24
CA LYS A 65 14.98 20.01 -0.05
C LYS A 65 16.24 20.85 0.05
N ASN A 66 17.28 20.36 0.72
CA ASN A 66 18.49 21.15 0.94
C ASN A 66 19.42 21.14 -0.27
N ASN A 67 19.50 20.03 -1.00
CA ASN A 67 20.45 19.86 -2.11
C ASN A 67 19.85 20.20 -3.49
N PHE A 68 18.51 20.20 -3.67
CA PHE A 68 17.85 20.34 -4.97
C PHE A 68 16.74 21.41 -5.01
N LYS A 69 16.92 22.54 -4.28
CA LYS A 69 15.92 23.62 -4.11
C LYS A 69 15.24 24.12 -5.39
N PHE A 70 16.00 24.30 -6.48
CA PHE A 70 15.51 24.90 -7.73
C PHE A 70 14.60 23.96 -8.54
N TRP A 71 14.91 22.66 -8.57
CA TRP A 71 14.10 21.64 -9.24
C TRP A 71 12.83 21.30 -8.45
N TYR A 72 12.92 21.31 -7.11
CA TYR A 72 11.84 20.94 -6.21
C TYR A 72 10.56 21.77 -6.41
N LEU A 73 10.67 23.10 -6.61
CA LEU A 73 9.50 23.98 -6.71
C LEU A 73 8.83 23.96 -8.09
N ARG A 74 9.60 23.74 -9.17
CA ARG A 74 9.09 23.83 -10.55
C ARG A 74 8.28 22.60 -10.97
N TYR A 75 8.72 21.42 -10.55
CA TYR A 75 8.13 20.15 -10.98
C TYR A 75 7.17 19.53 -9.95
N LEU A 76 6.96 20.17 -8.80
CA LEU A 76 6.14 19.62 -7.72
C LEU A 76 4.71 19.32 -8.15
N LYS A 77 4.09 20.24 -8.92
CA LYS A 77 2.71 20.06 -9.41
C LYS A 77 2.58 18.85 -10.33
N SER A 78 3.46 18.75 -11.32
CA SER A 78 3.48 17.61 -12.24
C SER A 78 3.78 16.30 -11.51
N PHE A 79 4.73 16.33 -10.56
CA PHE A 79 5.03 15.20 -9.71
C PHE A 79 3.80 14.70 -8.95
N TRP A 80 3.07 15.59 -8.26
CA TRP A 80 1.85 15.22 -7.56
C TRP A 80 0.79 14.67 -8.51
N LEU A 81 0.64 15.22 -9.71
CA LEU A 81 -0.29 14.67 -10.71
C LEU A 81 0.07 13.22 -11.07
N PHE A 82 1.31 12.96 -11.47
CA PHE A 82 1.76 11.61 -11.83
C PHE A 82 1.72 10.64 -10.64
N PHE A 83 2.03 11.13 -9.44
CA PHE A 83 1.94 10.34 -8.22
C PHE A 83 0.50 9.88 -7.94
N ASN A 84 -0.48 10.79 -8.03
CA ASN A 84 -1.88 10.45 -7.82
C ASN A 84 -2.42 9.54 -8.94
N LEU A 85 -1.99 9.74 -10.20
CA LEU A 85 -2.33 8.85 -11.31
C LEU A 85 -1.77 7.43 -11.11
N ALA A 86 -0.50 7.31 -10.73
CA ALA A 86 0.11 6.01 -10.42
C ALA A 86 -0.58 5.35 -9.22
N THR A 87 -0.91 6.12 -8.18
CA THR A 87 -1.66 5.64 -7.01
C THR A 87 -3.03 5.12 -7.41
N LEU A 88 -3.77 5.88 -8.21
CA LEU A 88 -5.09 5.48 -8.69
C LEU A 88 -5.02 4.20 -9.54
N TRP A 89 -4.00 4.10 -10.40
CA TRP A 89 -3.77 2.91 -11.21
C TRP A 89 -3.49 1.68 -10.35
N VAL A 90 -2.56 1.76 -9.38
CA VAL A 90 -2.27 0.65 -8.45
C VAL A 90 -3.50 0.29 -7.62
N ALA A 91 -4.25 1.28 -7.14
CA ALA A 91 -5.48 1.05 -6.39
C ALA A 91 -6.53 0.31 -7.22
N ASN A 92 -6.67 0.65 -8.50
CA ASN A 92 -7.59 -0.02 -9.41
C ASN A 92 -7.15 -1.46 -9.71
N VAL A 93 -5.84 -1.69 -9.90
CA VAL A 93 -5.28 -3.04 -10.06
C VAL A 93 -5.61 -3.91 -8.85
N TYR A 94 -5.40 -3.40 -7.63
CA TYR A 94 -5.75 -4.11 -6.41
C TYR A 94 -7.25 -4.35 -6.29
N ALA A 95 -8.09 -3.35 -6.56
CA ALA A 95 -9.54 -3.51 -6.53
C ALA A 95 -10.03 -4.59 -7.52
N SER A 96 -9.53 -4.56 -8.76
CA SER A 96 -9.86 -5.54 -9.79
C SER A 96 -9.49 -6.96 -9.38
N LEU A 97 -8.30 -7.14 -8.82
CA LEU A 97 -7.81 -8.42 -8.34
C LEU A 97 -8.63 -8.97 -7.17
N VAL A 98 -9.06 -8.11 -6.24
CA VAL A 98 -9.91 -8.47 -5.10
C VAL A 98 -11.32 -8.86 -5.55
N VAL A 99 -11.89 -8.11 -6.50
CA VAL A 99 -13.21 -8.39 -7.07
C VAL A 99 -13.20 -9.71 -7.83
N ASN A 100 -12.20 -9.91 -8.69
CA ASN A 100 -12.02 -11.15 -9.44
C ASN A 100 -11.88 -12.36 -8.50
N ALA A 101 -11.00 -12.28 -7.49
CA ALA A 101 -10.81 -13.39 -6.55
C ALA A 101 -12.07 -13.70 -5.72
N SER A 102 -12.87 -12.69 -5.37
CA SER A 102 -14.06 -12.86 -4.54
C SER A 102 -15.27 -13.40 -5.29
N LEU A 103 -15.40 -13.03 -6.57
CA LEU A 103 -16.50 -13.44 -7.44
C LEU A 103 -16.12 -14.62 -8.34
N GLY A 104 -14.84 -14.91 -8.56
CA GLY A 104 -14.42 -15.91 -9.55
C GLY A 104 -14.83 -15.57 -10.99
N LEU A 105 -15.10 -14.28 -11.25
CA LEU A 105 -15.58 -13.75 -12.51
C LEU A 105 -14.73 -12.54 -12.92
N PRO A 106 -14.65 -12.21 -14.23
CA PRO A 106 -13.91 -11.04 -14.70
C PRO A 106 -14.35 -9.76 -13.99
N SER A 107 -13.39 -9.00 -13.46
CA SER A 107 -13.68 -7.75 -12.75
C SER A 107 -14.22 -6.64 -13.67
N SER A 108 -14.01 -6.76 -14.99
CA SER A 108 -14.56 -5.86 -16.00
C SER A 108 -16.08 -5.77 -15.94
N ASP A 109 -16.75 -6.82 -15.50
CA ASP A 109 -18.20 -6.85 -15.42
C ASP A 109 -18.71 -6.03 -14.22
N PHE A 110 -17.88 -5.79 -13.21
CA PHE A 110 -18.29 -5.20 -11.92
C PHE A 110 -17.71 -3.79 -11.73
N ILE A 111 -17.96 -2.89 -12.69
CA ILE A 111 -17.38 -1.55 -12.76
C ILE A 111 -17.61 -0.74 -11.47
N TYR A 112 -18.82 -0.79 -10.89
CA TYR A 112 -19.14 0.03 -9.71
C TYR A 112 -18.48 -0.54 -8.46
N THR A 113 -18.47 -1.86 -8.30
CA THR A 113 -17.77 -2.52 -7.19
C THR A 113 -16.27 -2.28 -7.27
N VAL A 114 -15.66 -2.42 -8.44
CA VAL A 114 -14.23 -2.12 -8.64
C VAL A 114 -13.94 -0.65 -8.31
N SER A 115 -14.80 0.28 -8.72
CA SER A 115 -14.64 1.71 -8.41
C SER A 115 -14.71 1.99 -6.91
N PHE A 116 -15.64 1.37 -6.19
CA PHE A 116 -15.76 1.49 -4.74
C PHE A 116 -14.52 0.94 -4.01
N PHE A 117 -14.05 -0.24 -4.40
CA PHE A 117 -12.84 -0.83 -3.82
C PHE A 117 -11.58 -0.06 -4.23
N THR A 118 -11.56 0.60 -5.39
CA THR A 118 -10.45 1.49 -5.79
C THR A 118 -10.32 2.65 -4.82
N PHE A 119 -11.44 3.25 -4.41
CA PHE A 119 -11.43 4.31 -3.39
C PHE A 119 -10.87 3.82 -2.05
N ILE A 120 -11.27 2.63 -1.59
CA ILE A 120 -10.75 2.02 -0.36
C ILE A 120 -9.25 1.70 -0.49
N CYS A 121 -8.84 1.15 -1.64
CA CYS A 121 -7.46 0.76 -1.91
C CYS A 121 -6.54 1.97 -2.18
N TYR A 122 -7.09 3.17 -2.34
CA TYR A 122 -6.31 4.38 -2.65
C TYR A 122 -5.26 4.69 -1.58
N MET A 123 -5.66 4.68 -0.31
CA MET A 123 -4.76 4.98 0.81
C MET A 123 -3.59 3.99 0.90
N PRO A 124 -3.80 2.65 0.96
CA PRO A 124 -2.68 1.71 0.97
C PRO A 124 -1.86 1.76 -0.33
N ALA A 125 -2.49 1.95 -1.50
CA ALA A 125 -1.76 2.12 -2.75
C ALA A 125 -0.86 3.37 -2.74
N SER A 126 -1.27 4.46 -2.09
CA SER A 126 -0.49 5.70 -2.02
C SER A 126 0.80 5.50 -1.23
N PHE A 127 0.75 4.77 -0.12
CA PHE A 127 1.94 4.42 0.65
C PHE A 127 2.88 3.50 -0.13
N PHE A 128 2.32 2.53 -0.86
CA PHE A 128 3.09 1.63 -1.70
C PHE A 128 3.81 2.37 -2.84
N VAL A 129 3.10 3.24 -3.57
CA VAL A 129 3.68 4.07 -4.63
C VAL A 129 4.72 5.04 -4.07
N ALA A 130 4.48 5.64 -2.90
CA ALA A 130 5.46 6.50 -2.24
C ALA A 130 6.75 5.75 -1.87
N ALA A 131 6.63 4.52 -1.36
CA ALA A 131 7.77 3.69 -1.03
C ALA A 131 8.57 3.30 -2.28
N ILE A 132 7.90 2.86 -3.36
CA ILE A 132 8.56 2.57 -4.65
C ILE A 132 9.27 3.80 -5.21
N PHE A 133 8.61 4.96 -5.18
CA PHE A 133 9.21 6.19 -5.68
C PHE A 133 10.42 6.62 -4.84
N GLY A 134 10.33 6.46 -3.51
CA GLY A 134 11.44 6.68 -2.58
C GLY A 134 12.62 5.74 -2.88
N LEU A 135 12.35 4.46 -3.15
CA LEU A 135 13.36 3.48 -3.58
C LEU A 135 14.00 3.88 -4.90
N PHE A 136 13.19 4.18 -5.93
CA PHE A 136 13.68 4.59 -7.23
C PHE A 136 14.59 5.81 -7.14
N CYS A 137 14.15 6.85 -6.43
CA CYS A 137 14.96 8.04 -6.20
C CYS A 137 16.24 7.75 -5.42
N SER A 138 16.21 6.86 -4.42
CA SER A 138 17.41 6.44 -3.69
C SER A 138 18.41 5.72 -4.60
N VAL A 139 17.93 4.83 -5.47
CA VAL A 139 18.75 4.13 -6.47
C VAL A 139 19.34 5.12 -7.47
N VAL A 140 18.53 6.03 -8.02
CA VAL A 140 18.99 7.08 -8.94
C VAL A 140 20.02 7.98 -8.26
N LEU A 141 19.87 8.30 -6.98
CA LEU A 141 20.89 9.01 -6.21
C LEU A 141 22.19 8.20 -6.15
N VAL A 142 22.14 6.92 -5.77
CA VAL A 142 23.32 6.04 -5.72
C VAL A 142 24.04 5.98 -7.07
N PHE A 143 23.32 5.75 -8.17
CA PHE A 143 23.91 5.74 -9.51
C PHE A 143 24.42 7.12 -9.95
N GLY A 144 23.67 8.18 -9.65
CA GLY A 144 24.07 9.56 -9.91
C GLY A 144 25.37 9.91 -9.18
N TYR A 145 25.58 9.40 -7.97
CA TYR A 145 26.83 9.57 -7.22
C TYR A 145 28.03 8.89 -7.88
N LEU A 146 27.84 7.74 -8.51
CA LEU A 146 28.92 7.03 -9.21
C LEU A 146 29.36 7.78 -10.47
N LEU A 147 28.43 8.45 -11.15
CA LEU A 147 28.67 9.04 -12.47
C LEU A 147 28.99 10.55 -12.42
N SER A 148 28.47 11.29 -11.44
CA SER A 148 28.61 12.75 -11.39
C SER A 148 29.59 13.20 -10.30
N PRO A 149 30.65 13.95 -10.64
CA PRO A 149 31.61 14.47 -9.65
C PRO A 149 30.96 15.43 -8.64
N VAL A 150 29.94 16.20 -9.07
CA VAL A 150 29.17 17.10 -8.21
C VAL A 150 28.39 16.30 -7.17
N LEU A 151 27.66 15.28 -7.60
CA LEU A 151 26.89 14.43 -6.70
C LEU A 151 27.83 13.65 -5.76
N ASN A 152 28.96 13.13 -6.26
CA ASN A 152 29.96 12.43 -5.46
C ASN A 152 30.48 13.30 -4.30
N SER A 153 30.70 14.59 -4.52
CA SER A 153 31.10 15.53 -3.46
C SER A 153 30.03 15.67 -2.34
N ILE A 154 28.75 15.68 -2.72
CA ILE A 154 27.62 15.73 -1.78
C ILE A 154 27.56 14.43 -0.97
N LEU A 155 27.75 13.28 -1.62
CA LEU A 155 27.78 11.98 -0.95
C LEU A 155 28.93 11.87 0.05
N LYS A 156 30.16 12.27 -0.32
CA LYS A 156 31.28 12.27 0.63
C LYS A 156 30.99 13.11 1.86
N LYS A 157 30.33 14.27 1.67
CA LYS A 157 29.88 15.11 2.78
C LYS A 157 28.82 14.42 3.65
N GLU A 158 27.84 13.74 3.06
CA GLU A 158 26.84 12.99 3.82
C GLU A 158 27.41 11.75 4.53
N LEU A 159 28.27 10.97 3.87
CA LEU A 159 28.95 9.80 4.46
C LEU A 159 29.89 10.19 5.60
N SER A 160 30.45 11.40 5.56
CA SER A 160 31.27 11.91 6.67
C SER A 160 30.46 12.25 7.93
N LYS A 161 29.12 12.29 7.85
CA LYS A 161 28.27 12.55 9.02
C LYS A 161 28.24 11.34 9.95
N ARG A 162 28.28 11.62 11.25
CA ARG A 162 28.27 10.62 12.35
C ARG A 162 27.18 9.54 12.25
N TYR A 163 26.05 9.81 11.58
CA TYR A 163 24.89 8.93 11.52
C TYR A 163 24.50 8.52 10.10
N PHE A 164 25.46 8.42 9.17
CA PHE A 164 25.21 8.06 7.77
C PHE A 164 24.61 6.65 7.58
N ILE A 165 24.80 5.75 8.55
CA ILE A 165 24.30 4.37 8.49
C ILE A 165 22.77 4.32 8.62
N PHE A 166 22.16 5.24 9.37
CA PHE A 166 20.71 5.19 9.61
C PHE A 166 19.88 5.32 8.32
N PRO A 167 20.15 6.25 7.40
CA PRO A 167 19.54 6.27 6.08
C PRO A 167 19.66 4.97 5.28
N ILE A 168 20.78 4.27 5.39
CA ILE A 168 21.01 3.00 4.69
C ILE A 168 20.09 1.92 5.27
N VAL A 169 20.00 1.82 6.60
CA VAL A 169 19.08 0.88 7.25
C VAL A 169 17.63 1.24 6.92
N GLY A 170 17.28 2.53 6.95
CA GLY A 170 15.97 3.01 6.52
C GLY A 170 15.60 2.52 5.12
N PHE A 171 16.51 2.70 4.15
CA PHE A 171 16.32 2.22 2.78
C PHE A 171 16.11 0.70 2.69
N LEU A 172 16.90 -0.09 3.43
CA LEU A 172 16.74 -1.55 3.46
C LEU A 172 15.41 -2.00 4.08
N VAL A 173 14.96 -1.29 5.12
CA VAL A 173 13.65 -1.49 5.71
C VAL A 173 12.55 -1.15 4.70
N THR A 174 12.72 -0.08 3.91
CA THR A 174 11.76 0.29 2.86
C THR A 174 11.65 -0.80 1.81
N VAL A 175 12.77 -1.33 1.31
CA VAL A 175 12.77 -2.48 0.36
C VAL A 175 11.98 -3.64 0.93
N SER A 176 12.29 -4.04 2.16
CA SER A 176 11.65 -5.18 2.84
C SER A 176 10.15 -4.95 3.06
N LEU A 177 9.75 -3.72 3.40
CA LEU A 177 8.35 -3.37 3.61
C LEU A 177 7.55 -3.26 2.31
N VAL A 178 8.17 -2.84 1.20
CA VAL A 178 7.50 -2.86 -0.12
C VAL A 178 7.16 -4.30 -0.50
N GLU A 179 8.12 -5.20 -0.41
CA GLU A 179 7.93 -6.62 -0.71
C GLU A 179 6.89 -7.26 0.21
N TRP A 180 7.03 -7.07 1.52
CA TRP A 180 6.12 -7.67 2.50
C TRP A 180 4.73 -7.04 2.50
N GLY A 181 4.67 -5.73 2.31
CA GLY A 181 3.45 -4.94 2.29
C GLY A 181 2.54 -5.33 1.13
N GLN A 182 3.11 -5.55 -0.07
CA GLN A 182 2.35 -6.05 -1.22
C GLN A 182 1.67 -7.37 -0.88
N GLY A 183 2.41 -8.36 -0.37
CA GLY A 183 1.87 -9.67 -0.03
C GLY A 183 0.77 -9.62 1.05
N LYS A 184 0.95 -8.79 2.09
CA LYS A 184 -0.04 -8.66 3.16
C LYS A 184 -1.30 -7.91 2.75
N ILE A 185 -1.16 -6.79 2.04
CA ILE A 185 -2.29 -6.04 1.48
C ILE A 185 -3.13 -7.00 0.64
N MET A 186 -2.50 -7.75 -0.26
CA MET A 186 -3.19 -8.73 -1.08
C MET A 186 -3.84 -9.84 -0.25
N SER A 187 -3.14 -10.42 0.72
CA SER A 187 -3.72 -11.46 1.56
C SER A 187 -4.95 -11.00 2.35
N PHE A 188 -4.95 -9.76 2.87
CA PHE A 188 -6.07 -9.22 3.64
C PHE A 188 -7.31 -9.10 2.77
N TYR A 189 -7.17 -8.51 1.58
CA TYR A 189 -8.30 -8.32 0.69
C TYR A 189 -8.77 -9.61 0.01
N PHE A 190 -7.88 -10.55 -0.28
CA PHE A 190 -8.23 -11.82 -0.93
C PHE A 190 -8.91 -12.80 0.02
N TYR A 191 -8.36 -13.00 1.23
CA TYR A 191 -8.83 -14.08 2.10
C TYR A 191 -9.95 -13.67 3.06
N LYS A 192 -10.14 -12.38 3.35
CA LYS A 192 -11.13 -11.91 4.33
C LYS A 192 -12.30 -11.12 3.75
N SER A 193 -12.26 -10.73 2.47
CA SER A 193 -13.29 -9.87 1.87
C SER A 193 -14.37 -10.50 0.96
N PRO A 194 -14.40 -11.81 0.62
CA PRO A 194 -15.36 -12.33 -0.36
C PRO A 194 -16.83 -11.98 -0.04
N LYS A 195 -17.22 -12.08 1.23
CA LYS A 195 -18.57 -11.72 1.70
C LYS A 195 -18.91 -10.26 1.41
N TYR A 196 -18.01 -9.34 1.74
CA TYR A 196 -18.24 -7.91 1.59
C TYR A 196 -18.25 -7.50 0.12
N VAL A 197 -17.33 -8.05 -0.66
CA VAL A 197 -17.27 -7.81 -2.10
C VAL A 197 -18.55 -8.26 -2.78
N ARG A 198 -19.04 -9.47 -2.48
CA ARG A 198 -20.30 -9.98 -3.03
C ARG A 198 -21.50 -9.13 -2.60
N ALA A 199 -21.56 -8.70 -1.35
CA ALA A 199 -22.63 -7.83 -0.86
C ALA A 199 -22.66 -6.47 -1.57
N ILE A 200 -21.49 -5.87 -1.83
CA ILE A 200 -21.37 -4.62 -2.57
C ILE A 200 -21.75 -4.84 -4.03
N ALA A 201 -21.25 -5.92 -4.66
CA ALA A 201 -21.60 -6.28 -6.03
C ALA A 201 -23.12 -6.44 -6.21
N TYR A 202 -23.79 -7.17 -5.31
CA TYR A 202 -25.24 -7.36 -5.35
C TYR A 202 -26.04 -6.04 -5.29
N LYS A 203 -25.51 -5.03 -4.62
CA LYS A 203 -26.16 -3.72 -4.48
C LYS A 203 -25.83 -2.79 -5.64
N ALA A 204 -24.59 -2.79 -6.11
CA ALA A 204 -24.07 -1.80 -7.04
C ALA A 204 -24.14 -2.25 -8.51
N ASP A 205 -23.81 -3.52 -8.78
CA ASP A 205 -23.66 -4.02 -10.16
C ASP A 205 -24.78 -4.95 -10.60
N TYR A 206 -25.43 -5.66 -9.67
CA TYR A 206 -26.57 -6.53 -9.99
C TYR A 206 -27.85 -5.72 -10.10
N GLN A 207 -28.62 -6.00 -11.14
CA GLN A 207 -29.85 -5.29 -11.48
C GLN A 207 -31.03 -6.25 -11.50
N TYR A 208 -32.21 -5.76 -11.15
CA TYR A 208 -33.43 -6.51 -11.40
C TYR A 208 -33.60 -6.73 -12.91
N ILE A 209 -34.21 -7.85 -13.27
CA ILE A 209 -34.40 -8.24 -14.66
C ILE A 209 -35.15 -7.12 -15.41
N PRO A 210 -34.55 -6.56 -16.48
CA PRO A 210 -35.22 -5.62 -17.35
C PRO A 210 -36.49 -6.21 -17.97
N GLU A 211 -37.46 -5.36 -18.29
CA GLU A 211 -38.77 -5.79 -18.79
C GLU A 211 -38.70 -6.68 -20.04
N TYR A 212 -37.75 -6.42 -20.93
CA TYR A 212 -37.52 -7.20 -22.15
C TYR A 212 -36.89 -8.59 -21.93
N LEU A 213 -36.40 -8.89 -20.72
CA LEU A 213 -35.89 -10.21 -20.35
C LEU A 213 -36.90 -11.02 -19.51
N LYS A 214 -38.11 -10.49 -19.25
CA LYS A 214 -39.15 -11.17 -18.47
C LYS A 214 -39.69 -12.44 -19.14
N GLU A 215 -39.45 -12.63 -20.44
CA GLU A 215 -39.90 -13.80 -21.20
C GLU A 215 -38.93 -14.99 -21.07
N PHE A 216 -37.76 -14.80 -20.46
CA PHE A 216 -36.79 -15.90 -20.28
C PHE A 216 -37.24 -16.85 -19.16
N PRO A 217 -37.45 -18.14 -19.46
CA PRO A 217 -38.20 -19.07 -18.61
C PRO A 217 -37.48 -19.44 -17.30
N LYS A 218 -36.17 -19.21 -17.19
CA LYS A 218 -35.34 -19.65 -16.06
C LYS A 218 -35.13 -18.59 -14.97
N VAL A 219 -35.63 -17.37 -15.12
CA VAL A 219 -35.25 -16.24 -14.24
C VAL A 219 -36.45 -15.59 -13.56
N SER A 220 -36.49 -15.62 -12.22
CA SER A 220 -37.57 -15.03 -11.41
C SER A 220 -37.53 -13.50 -11.41
N LYS A 221 -38.69 -12.84 -11.56
CA LYS A 221 -38.83 -11.37 -11.56
C LYS A 221 -38.30 -10.67 -10.30
N SER A 222 -38.20 -11.38 -9.18
CA SER A 222 -37.68 -10.84 -7.92
C SER A 222 -36.16 -10.95 -7.79
N MET A 223 -35.49 -11.61 -8.73
CA MET A 223 -34.06 -11.87 -8.68
C MET A 223 -33.28 -10.73 -9.31
N LYS A 224 -32.16 -10.34 -8.69
CA LYS A 224 -31.17 -9.52 -9.36
C LYS A 224 -30.17 -10.39 -10.09
N ILE A 225 -29.86 -10.00 -11.32
CA ILE A 225 -28.90 -10.68 -12.17
C ILE A 225 -27.80 -9.72 -12.61
N LYS A 226 -26.66 -10.29 -12.98
CA LYS A 226 -25.64 -9.60 -13.75
C LYS A 226 -25.49 -10.32 -15.08
N LEU A 227 -25.63 -9.58 -16.17
CA LEU A 227 -25.32 -10.08 -17.50
C LEU A 227 -23.82 -9.94 -17.74
N HIS A 228 -23.24 -10.99 -18.30
CA HIS A 228 -21.84 -11.08 -18.70
C HIS A 228 -21.76 -11.17 -20.22
N GLU A 229 -20.57 -10.98 -20.76
CA GLU A 229 -20.30 -11.30 -22.15
C GLU A 229 -20.60 -12.78 -22.45
N ASN A 230 -20.82 -13.11 -23.72
CA ASN A 230 -21.11 -14.47 -24.20
C ASN A 230 -22.43 -15.10 -23.72
N GLY A 231 -23.44 -14.29 -23.40
CA GLY A 231 -24.78 -14.79 -23.05
C GLY A 231 -24.84 -15.53 -21.71
N VAL A 232 -23.88 -15.27 -20.83
CA VAL A 232 -23.83 -15.82 -19.47
C VAL A 232 -24.47 -14.81 -18.52
N TYR A 233 -25.21 -15.29 -17.53
CA TYR A 233 -25.68 -14.46 -16.41
C TYR A 233 -25.23 -15.05 -15.09
N SER A 234 -25.03 -14.20 -14.10
CA SER A 234 -24.80 -14.62 -12.73
C SER A 234 -25.85 -14.07 -11.79
N THR A 235 -26.02 -14.78 -10.68
CA THR A 235 -26.94 -14.45 -9.62
C THR A 235 -26.25 -14.63 -8.27
N LEU A 236 -26.56 -13.76 -7.32
CA LEU A 236 -26.11 -13.89 -5.94
C LEU A 236 -27.32 -14.23 -5.07
N ILE A 237 -27.27 -15.37 -4.39
CA ILE A 237 -28.29 -15.84 -3.48
C ILE A 237 -27.80 -15.59 -2.06
N GLU A 238 -28.59 -14.88 -1.27
CA GLU A 238 -28.27 -14.60 0.13
C GLU A 238 -28.35 -15.89 0.96
N THR A 239 -27.30 -16.15 1.74
CA THR A 239 -27.16 -17.29 2.65
C THR A 239 -26.76 -16.80 4.05
N GLU A 240 -26.84 -17.66 5.07
CA GLU A 240 -26.45 -17.30 6.45
C GLU A 240 -24.99 -16.80 6.54
N THR A 241 -24.12 -17.29 5.67
CA THR A 241 -22.70 -16.92 5.64
C THR A 241 -22.42 -15.72 4.73
N GLY A 242 -23.33 -15.33 3.83
CA GLY A 242 -23.18 -14.17 2.95
C GLY A 242 -23.98 -14.28 1.66
N TYR A 243 -23.28 -14.34 0.53
CA TYR A 243 -23.90 -14.51 -0.79
C TYR A 243 -23.20 -15.63 -1.55
N ASP A 244 -23.96 -16.57 -2.09
CA ASP A 244 -23.47 -17.60 -2.99
C ASP A 244 -23.71 -17.21 -4.43
N LEU A 245 -22.64 -17.33 -5.24
CA LEU A 245 -22.67 -17.04 -6.65
C LEU A 245 -23.12 -18.26 -7.44
N LYS A 246 -24.10 -18.09 -8.31
CA LYS A 246 -24.46 -19.04 -9.36
C LYS A 246 -24.29 -18.39 -10.72
N VAL A 247 -23.75 -19.16 -11.66
CA VAL A 247 -23.49 -18.73 -13.04
C VAL A 247 -24.22 -19.69 -13.97
N ASP A 248 -25.04 -19.14 -14.86
CA ASP A 248 -25.89 -19.88 -15.79
C ASP A 248 -25.82 -19.26 -17.19
N ARG A 249 -26.33 -19.98 -18.21
CA ARG A 249 -26.41 -19.49 -19.59
C ARG A 249 -27.83 -19.14 -19.97
N ILE A 250 -27.95 -18.09 -20.78
CA ILE A 250 -29.18 -17.73 -21.49
C ILE A 250 -29.28 -18.70 -22.67
N GLU A 251 -30.09 -19.74 -22.53
CA GLU A 251 -30.50 -20.67 -23.60
C GLU A 251 -31.91 -20.32 -24.07
#